data_AF-W4FD98-F1
#
_entry.id   AF-W4FD98-F1
#
_cell.length_a   1.000
_cell.length_b   1.000
_cell.length_c   1.000
_cell.angle_alpha   90.00
_cell.angle_beta   90.00
_cell.angle_gamma   90.00
#
_symmetry.space_group_name_H-M   'P 1'
#
loop_
_entity.id
_entity.type
_entity.pdbx_description
1 polymer ?
#
loop_
_entity_poly.entity_id
_entity_poly.type
_entity_poly.pdbx_seq_one_letter_code
_entity_poly.pdbx_strand_id
1 'polypeptide(L)'
;MTNFTRREFDVLWAVAELPHKARWNDGRGSKSKTTPMDSLFMTLTVLKHYDNWEKHALDFGFKAPTFQKLILRVVEVVMPVF
;
A
#
# COMPACT_ATOMS: atom_id res chain seq x y z
N MET A 1 -2.66 12.04 1.85
CA MET A 1 -3.49 11.56 2.99
C MET A 1 -4.98 11.42 2.59
N THR A 2 -5.64 10.33 2.98
CA THR A 2 -7.01 9.95 2.54
C THR A 2 -8.13 10.61 3.37
N ASN A 3 -9.39 10.53 2.93
CA ASN A 3 -10.55 11.08 3.66
C ASN A 3 -11.23 10.05 4.59
N PHE A 4 -10.58 8.90 4.83
CA PHE A 4 -11.14 7.87 5.70
C PHE A 4 -10.87 8.21 7.16
N THR A 5 -11.90 8.08 7.99
CA THR A 5 -11.72 7.92 9.43
C THR A 5 -11.00 6.60 9.70
N ARG A 6 -10.44 6.46 10.91
CA ARG A 6 -9.79 5.21 11.29
C ARG A 6 -10.71 4.00 11.14
N ARG A 7 -11.99 4.13 11.54
CA ARG A 7 -12.98 3.05 11.46
C ARG A 7 -13.30 2.64 10.04
N GLU A 8 -13.49 3.60 9.13
CA GLU A 8 -13.74 3.29 7.71
C GLU A 8 -12.55 2.58 7.08
N PHE A 9 -11.33 3.01 7.44
CA PHE A 9 -10.12 2.33 7.00
C PHE A 9 -10.00 0.90 7.56
N ASP A 10 -10.35 0.68 8.83
CA ASP A 10 -10.32 -0.66 9.42
C ASP A 10 -11.31 -1.62 8.72
N VAL A 11 -12.48 -1.13 8.28
CA VAL A 11 -13.44 -1.92 7.47
C VAL A 11 -12.85 -2.30 6.11
N LEU A 12 -12.18 -1.36 5.43
CA LEU A 12 -11.49 -1.66 4.16
C LEU A 12 -10.35 -2.66 4.36
N TRP A 13 -9.57 -2.48 5.43
CA TRP A 13 -8.49 -3.39 5.79
C TRP A 13 -9.01 -4.81 6.04
N ALA A 14 -10.14 -4.98 6.72
CA ALA A 14 -10.72 -6.30 6.98
C ALA A 14 -11.00 -7.10 5.70
N VAL A 15 -11.32 -6.43 4.58
CA VAL A 15 -11.53 -7.08 3.27
C VAL A 15 -10.20 -7.44 2.60
N ALA A 16 -9.20 -6.57 2.72
CA ALA A 16 -7.90 -6.71 2.03
C ALA A 16 -6.86 -7.51 2.85
N GLU A 17 -7.10 -7.74 4.14
CA GLU A 17 -6.11 -8.26 5.09
C GLU A 17 -5.57 -9.63 4.70
N LEU A 18 -6.48 -10.58 4.42
CA LEU A 18 -6.10 -11.96 4.13
C LEU A 18 -5.21 -12.07 2.87
N PRO A 19 -5.60 -11.52 1.70
CA PRO A 19 -4.74 -11.57 0.51
C PRO A 19 -3.44 -10.77 0.70
N HIS A 20 -3.47 -9.67 1.44
CA HIS A 20 -2.27 -8.90 1.79
C HIS A 20 -1.27 -9.71 2.61
N LYS A 21 -1.72 -10.31 3.71
CA LYS A 21 -0.85 -11.10 4.59
C LYS A 21 -0.28 -12.33 3.88
N ALA A 22 -1.08 -12.99 3.05
CA ALA A 22 -0.64 -14.17 2.28
C ALA A 22 0.53 -13.84 1.35
N ARG A 23 0.48 -12.71 0.63
CA ARG A 23 1.48 -12.33 -0.38
C ARG A 23 2.56 -11.38 0.12
N TRP A 24 2.51 -10.93 1.38
CA TRP A 24 3.39 -9.86 1.87
C TRP A 24 4.88 -10.24 1.89
N ASN A 25 5.18 -11.47 2.31
CA ASN A 25 6.55 -11.94 2.50
C ASN A 25 7.14 -12.64 1.27
N ASP A 26 6.34 -12.89 0.23
CA ASP A 26 6.79 -13.61 -0.96
C ASP A 26 7.98 -12.90 -1.61
N GLY A 27 9.10 -13.60 -1.73
CA GLY A 27 10.32 -13.04 -2.33
C GLY A 27 10.94 -11.85 -1.58
N ARG A 28 10.54 -11.58 -0.32
CA ARG A 28 11.22 -10.59 0.53
C ARG A 28 12.27 -11.28 1.41
N GLY A 29 13.54 -10.93 1.21
CA GLY A 29 14.63 -11.46 2.03
C GLY A 29 14.70 -10.85 3.44
N SER A 30 14.33 -9.57 3.61
CA SER A 30 14.32 -8.88 4.91
C SER A 30 12.91 -8.48 5.32
N LYS A 31 12.63 -8.55 6.63
CA LYS A 31 11.36 -8.09 7.21
C LYS A 31 11.26 -6.57 7.04
N SER A 32 10.30 -6.11 6.24
CA SER A 32 10.04 -4.68 6.05
C SER A 32 9.53 -4.05 7.34
N LYS A 33 9.90 -2.78 7.60
CA LYS A 33 9.32 -1.96 8.68
C LYS A 33 7.91 -1.49 8.35
N THR A 34 7.57 -1.43 7.07
CA THR A 34 6.22 -1.17 6.58
C THR A 34 5.36 -2.40 6.87
N THR A 35 4.17 -2.22 7.40
CA THR A 35 3.20 -3.31 7.53
C THR A 35 2.37 -3.43 6.24
N PRO A 36 1.70 -4.57 5.99
CA PRO A 36 0.78 -4.67 4.87
C PRO A 36 -0.35 -3.62 4.96
N MET A 37 -0.81 -3.30 6.18
CA MET A 37 -1.83 -2.27 6.43
C MET A 37 -1.34 -0.87 6.03
N ASP A 38 -0.10 -0.52 6.40
CA ASP A 38 0.51 0.76 5.98
C ASP A 38 0.59 0.85 4.46
N SER A 39 0.97 -0.25 3.79
CA SER A 39 1.09 -0.27 2.34
C SER A 39 -0.25 -0.10 1.63
N LEU A 40 -1.35 -0.63 2.19
CA LEU A 40 -2.70 -0.38 1.69
C LEU A 40 -3.07 1.10 1.83
N PHE A 41 -2.77 1.72 2.98
CA PHE A 41 -3.02 3.14 3.19
C PHE A 41 -2.21 4.03 2.24
N MET A 42 -0.95 3.68 1.99
CA MET A 42 -0.09 4.37 1.02
C MET A 42 -0.69 4.27 -0.38
N THR A 43 -1.16 3.08 -0.80
CA THR A 43 -1.80 2.89 -2.11
C THR A 43 -3.07 3.72 -2.25
N LEU A 44 -3.96 3.72 -1.25
CA LEU A 44 -5.16 4.57 -1.27
C LEU A 44 -4.82 6.06 -1.33
N THR A 45 -3.71 6.48 -0.71
CA THR A 45 -3.23 7.85 -0.80
C THR A 45 -2.78 8.19 -2.23
N VAL A 46 -2.02 7.31 -2.87
CA VAL A 46 -1.59 7.49 -4.27
C VAL A 46 -2.79 7.60 -5.21
N LEU A 47 -3.75 6.68 -5.07
CA LEU A 47 -4.95 6.64 -5.92
C LEU A 47 -5.84 7.87 -5.74
N LYS A 48 -5.90 8.44 -4.53
CA LYS A 48 -6.71 9.63 -4.25
C LYS A 48 -6.12 10.91 -4.85
N HIS A 49 -4.80 11.10 -4.75
CA HIS A 49 -4.16 12.37 -5.09
C HIS A 49 -3.57 12.40 -6.50
N TYR A 50 -3.30 11.23 -7.09
CA TYR A 50 -2.80 11.08 -8.46
C TYR A 50 -1.66 12.03 -8.82
N ASP A 51 -0.65 12.09 -7.94
CA ASP A 51 0.55 12.91 -8.10
C ASP A 51 1.75 12.06 -8.59
N ASN A 52 2.91 12.72 -8.79
CA ASN A 52 4.15 12.04 -9.12
C ASN A 52 4.69 11.14 -7.99
N TRP A 53 5.49 10.14 -8.36
CA TRP A 53 6.07 9.18 -7.42
C TRP A 53 7.04 9.83 -6.44
N GLU A 54 7.78 10.86 -6.87
CA GLU A 54 8.74 11.58 -6.06
C GLU A 54 8.07 12.25 -4.85
N LYS A 55 6.93 12.91 -5.06
CA LYS A 55 6.14 13.58 -4.03
C LYS A 55 5.61 12.57 -3.02
N HIS A 56 4.95 11.51 -3.49
CA HIS A 56 4.43 10.49 -2.59
C HIS A 56 5.53 9.73 -1.85
N ALA A 57 6.65 9.43 -2.52
CA ALA A 57 7.77 8.78 -1.86
C ALA A 57 8.38 9.67 -0.78
N LEU A 58 8.48 10.99 -1.02
CA LEU A 58 8.90 11.96 -0.01
C LEU A 58 7.95 11.96 1.20
N ASP A 59 6.63 12.02 0.97
CA ASP A 59 5.61 12.02 2.03
C ASP A 59 5.72 10.80 2.96
N PHE A 60 6.14 9.65 2.43
CA PHE A 60 6.25 8.39 3.17
C PHE A 60 7.69 7.99 3.52
N GLY A 61 8.70 8.80 3.20
CA GLY A 61 10.10 8.53 3.53
C GLY A 61 10.75 7.42 2.72
N PHE A 62 10.35 7.24 1.46
CA PHE A 62 10.91 6.27 0.52
C PHE A 62 11.71 6.93 -0.61
N LYS A 63 12.53 6.14 -1.29
CA LYS A 63 13.00 6.48 -2.64
C LYS A 63 11.89 6.19 -3.65
N ALA A 64 11.69 7.06 -4.63
CA ALA A 64 10.60 6.93 -5.62
C ALA A 64 10.54 5.54 -6.30
N PRO A 65 11.65 4.93 -6.78
CA PRO A 65 11.58 3.60 -7.39
C PRO A 65 11.17 2.48 -6.42
N THR A 66 11.55 2.61 -5.14
CA THR A 66 11.16 1.66 -4.10
C THR A 66 9.69 1.81 -3.74
N PHE A 67 9.22 3.05 -3.65
CA PHE A 67 7.82 3.36 -3.38
C PHE A 67 6.91 2.87 -4.50
N GLN A 68 7.23 3.18 -5.77
CA GLN A 68 6.48 2.70 -6.93
C GLN A 68 6.36 1.16 -6.92
N LYS A 69 7.47 0.43 -6.71
CA LYS A 69 7.46 -1.04 -6.63
C LYS A 69 6.58 -1.56 -5.49
N LEU A 70 6.60 -0.91 -4.34
CA LEU A 70 5.75 -1.26 -3.20
C LEU A 70 4.27 -1.12 -3.56
N ILE A 71 3.88 0.02 -4.15
CA ILE A 71 2.49 0.32 -4.48
C ILE A 71 1.96 -0.61 -5.57
N LEU A 72 2.73 -0.85 -6.64
CA LEU A 72 2.31 -1.77 -7.71
C LEU A 72 2.08 -3.19 -7.18
N ARG A 73 2.96 -3.67 -6.29
CA ARG A 73 2.77 -4.97 -5.65
C ARG A 73 1.51 -5.04 -4.79
N VAL A 74 1.17 -3.95 -4.10
CA VAL A 74 -0.11 -3.89 -3.35
C VAL A 74 -1.29 -3.95 -4.31
N VAL A 75 -1.25 -3.17 -5.39
CA VAL A 75 -2.30 -3.12 -6.42
C VAL A 75 -2.53 -4.52 -7.01
N GLU A 76 -1.48 -5.28 -7.34
CA GLU A 76 -1.58 -6.68 -7.81
C GLU A 76 -2.30 -7.62 -6.82
N VAL A 77 -2.28 -7.31 -5.53
CA VAL A 77 -2.95 -8.12 -4.50
C VAL A 77 -4.43 -7.74 -4.35
N VAL A 78 -4.79 -6.46 -4.49
CA VAL A 78 -6.18 -5.98 -4.30
C VAL A 78 -6.99 -5.86 -5.58
N MET A 79 -6.37 -5.80 -6.76
CA MET A 79 -7.14 -5.76 -7.99
C MET A 79 -7.87 -7.09 -8.19
N PRO A 80 -9.18 -7.06 -8.50
CA PRO A 80 -9.87 -8.25 -8.96
C PRO A 80 -9.19 -8.77 -10.22
N VAL A 81 -8.89 -10.07 -10.23
CA VAL A 81 -8.39 -10.78 -11.42
C VAL A 81 -9.57 -10.90 -12.38
N PHE A 82 -9.70 -9.93 -13.27
CA PHE A 82 -10.55 -10.04 -14.46
C PHE A 82 -9.74 -10.66 -15.60
#